data_AF-A0A4D7BFJ5-F1
#
_entry.id   AF-A0A4D7BFJ5-F1
#
_cell.length_a   1.000
_cell.length_b   1.000
_cell.length_c   1.000
_cell.angle_alpha   90.00
_cell.angle_beta   90.00
_cell.angle_gamma   90.00
#
_symmetry.space_group_name_H-M   'P 1'
#
loop_
_entity.id
_entity.type
_entity.pdbx_description
1 polymer ?
#
loop_
_entity_poly.entity_id
_entity_poly.type
_entity_poly.pdbx_seq_one_letter_code
_entity_poly.pdbx_strand_id
1 'polypeptide(L)' 'MDSVAKKALDLQTEGTREFERAIAGPGPVMPRRQADPIEDADLSLALENTFPASDPIAATSAETISGAPPGHPPPER' A
#
# COMPACT_ATOMS: atom_id res chain seq x y z
N MET A 1 -19.22 -16.67 -23.03
CA MET A 1 -18.60 -15.89 -21.93
C MET A 1 -17.08 -16.04 -21.92
N ASP A 2 -16.53 -17.08 -22.53
CA ASP A 2 -15.10 -17.43 -22.47
C ASP A 2 -14.18 -16.50 -23.27
N SER A 3 -14.72 -15.83 -24.30
CA SER A 3 -13.97 -14.87 -25.12
C SER A 3 -13.60 -13.59 -24.36
N VAL A 4 -14.46 -13.16 -23.41
CA VAL A 4 -14.20 -11.97 -22.59
C VAL A 4 -13.14 -12.29 -21.53
N ALA A 5 -13.24 -13.46 -20.90
CA ALA A 5 -12.23 -13.92 -19.93
C ALA A 5 -10.85 -14.08 -20.58
N LYS A 6 -10.80 -14.65 -21.79
CA LYS A 6 -9.55 -14.77 -22.56
C LYS A 6 -8.97 -13.42 -22.92
N LYS A 7 -9.78 -12.49 -23.43
CA LYS A 7 -9.33 -11.12 -23.76
C LYS A 7 -8.80 -10.38 -22.52
N ALA A 8 -9.44 -10.57 -21.37
CA ALA A 8 -8.97 -9.98 -20.11
C ALA A 8 -7.62 -10.56 -19.68
N LEU A 9 -7.44 -11.88 -19.80
CA LEU A 9 -6.17 -12.54 -19.51
C LEU A 9 -5.04 -12.09 -20.44
N ASP A 10 -5.34 -11.95 -21.73
CA ASP A 10 -4.38 -11.48 -22.73
C ASP A 10 -3.91 -10.04 -22.39
N LEU A 11 -4.86 -9.15 -22.09
CA LEU A 11 -4.57 -7.77 -21.69
C LEU A 11 -3.76 -7.70 -20.38
N GLN A 12 -4.07 -8.54 -19.40
CA GLN A 12 -3.30 -8.62 -18.16
C GLN A 12 -1.87 -9.08 -18.43
N THR A 13 -1.71 -10.11 -19.25
CA THR A 13 -0.40 -10.68 -19.60
C THR A 13 0.47 -9.64 -20.32
N GLU A 14 -0.12 -8.89 -21.26
CA GLU A 14 0.56 -7.81 -21.95
C GLU A 14 0.95 -6.67 -20.99
N GLY A 15 0.03 -6.22 -20.15
CA GLY A 15 0.29 -5.17 -19.16
C GLY A 15 1.38 -5.53 -18.15
N THR A 16 1.39 -6.78 -17.65
CA THR A 16 2.43 -7.27 -16.75
C THR A 16 3.79 -7.30 -17.44
N ARG A 17 3.86 -7.76 -18.70
CA ARG A 17 5.12 -7.78 -19.46
C ARG A 17 5.68 -6.38 -19.69
N GLU A 18 4.83 -5.40 -19.99
CA GLU A 18 5.25 -4.01 -20.16
C GLU A 18 5.77 -3.42 -18.85
N PHE A 19 5.07 -3.67 -17.75
CA PHE A 19 5.50 -3.23 -16.42
C PHE A 19 6.85 -3.84 -16.02
N GLU A 20 7.01 -5.16 -16.16
CA GLU A 20 8.28 -5.85 -15.87
C GLU A 20 9.44 -5.28 -16.69
N ARG A 21 9.22 -5.00 -17.98
CA ARG A 21 10.21 -4.35 -18.83
C ARG A 21 10.57 -2.95 -18.34
N ALA A 22 9.59 -2.17 -17.90
CA ALA A 22 9.81 -0.81 -17.40
C ALA A 22 10.59 -0.78 -16.08
N ILE A 23 10.43 -1.79 -15.22
CA ILE A 23 11.12 -1.86 -13.92
C ILE A 23 12.41 -2.70 -13.92
N ALA A 24 12.75 -3.38 -15.03
CA ALA A 24 13.93 -4.23 -15.12
C ALA A 24 15.27 -3.47 -15.03
N GLY A 25 15.24 -2.14 -15.14
CA GLY A 25 16.43 -1.30 -15.02
C GLY A 25 16.81 -1.00 -13.56
N PRO A 26 18.01 -0.44 -13.33
CA PRO A 26 18.29 0.25 -12.08
C PRO A 26 17.23 1.34 -11.94
N GLY A 27 16.44 1.28 -10.87
CA GLY A 27 15.40 2.26 -10.60
C GLY A 27 15.94 3.70 -10.63
N PRO A 28 15.07 4.72 -10.61
CA PRO A 28 15.50 6.10 -10.61
C PRO A 28 16.54 6.33 -9.51
N VAL A 29 17.52 7.21 -9.77
CA VAL A 29 18.50 7.59 -8.76
C VAL A 29 17.74 8.23 -7.60
N MET A 30 17.56 7.46 -6.53
CA MET A 30 16.96 7.96 -5.32
C MET A 30 17.93 8.96 -4.70
N PRO A 31 17.44 10.12 -4.21
CA PRO A 31 18.25 10.98 -3.36
C PRO A 31 18.88 10.10 -2.29
N ARG A 32 20.20 10.25 -2.09
CA ARG A 32 20.83 9.62 -0.94
C ARG A 32 20.10 10.15 0.28
N ARG A 33 19.69 9.23 1.16
CA ARG A 33 19.15 9.59 2.47
C ARG A 33 20.27 10.32 3.21
N GLN A 34 20.34 11.63 3.04
CA GLN A 34 21.09 12.54 3.89
C GLN A 34 20.17 12.81 5.09
N ALA A 35 19.88 11.73 5.81
CA ALA A 35 19.41 11.87 7.18
C ALA A 35 20.66 12.22 7.98
N ASP A 36 20.88 13.51 8.23
CA ASP A 36 21.81 13.88 9.29
C ASP A 36 21.15 13.40 10.60
N PRO A 37 21.78 12.49 11.36
CA PRO A 37 21.21 11.99 12.61
C PRO A 37 20.83 13.10 13.59
N ILE A 38 21.48 14.27 13.49
CA ILE A 38 21.20 15.44 14.31
C ILE A 38 19.91 16.12 13.83
N GLU A 39 19.78 16.38 12.52
CA GLU A 39 18.57 17.00 11.95
C GLU A 39 17.34 16.12 12.16
N ASP A 40 17.47 14.80 12.01
CA ASP A 40 16.39 13.85 12.28
C ASP A 40 15.91 13.90 13.75
N ALA A 41 16.85 14.02 14.69
CA ALA A 41 16.53 14.12 16.11
C ALA A 41 15.83 15.45 16.45
N ASP A 42 16.32 16.56 15.90
CA ASP A 42 15.73 17.89 16.09
C ASP A 42 14.31 17.97 15.52
N LEU A 43 14.09 17.41 14.32
CA LEU A 43 12.76 17.33 13.71
C LEU A 43 11.80 16.45 14.53
N SER A 44 12.28 15.31 15.06
CA SER A 44 11.47 14.42 15.89
C SER A 44 11.02 15.11 17.18
N LEU A 45 11.95 15.80 17.85
CA LEU A 45 11.66 16.57 19.05
C LEU A 45 10.67 17.72 18.78
N ALA A 46 10.82 18.41 17.65
CA ALA A 46 9.89 19.46 17.25
C ALA A 46 8.47 18.91 17.00
N LEU A 47 8.35 17.73 16.41
CA LEU A 47 7.06 17.07 16.17
C LEU A 47 6.40 16.63 17.48
N GLU A 48 7.16 16.04 18.42
CA GLU A 48 6.65 15.66 19.74
C GLU A 48 6.13 16.87 20.54
N ASN A 49 6.82 18.01 20.44
CA ASN A 49 6.41 19.24 21.12
C ASN A 49 5.20 19.92 20.47
N THR A 50 5.05 19.83 19.16
CA THR A 50 3.97 20.49 18.40
C THR A 50 2.70 19.66 18.38
N PHE A 51 2.86 18.34 18.27
CA PHE A 51 1.80 17.35 18.31
C PHE A 51 2.09 16.42 19.49
N PRO A 52 1.93 16.90 20.74
CA PRO A 52 1.99 16.00 21.88
C PRO A 52 1.02 14.87 21.58
N ALA A 53 1.47 13.62 21.77
CA ALA A 53 0.65 12.44 21.53
C ALA A 53 -0.66 12.63 22.29
N SER A 54 -1.68 13.12 21.56
CA SER A 54 -2.98 13.44 22.09
C SER A 54 -3.46 12.19 22.77
N ASP A 55 -3.90 12.32 24.04
CA ASP A 55 -4.27 11.23 24.94
C ASP A 55 -4.70 9.99 24.16
N PRO A 56 -4.12 8.80 24.44
CA PRO A 56 -4.38 7.61 23.65
C PRO A 56 -5.90 7.51 23.47
N ILE A 57 -6.35 7.44 22.21
CA ILE A 57 -7.75 7.15 21.91
C ILE A 57 -8.09 5.95 22.78
N ALA A 58 -8.96 6.15 23.77
CA ALA A 58 -9.46 5.07 24.57
C ALA A 58 -9.91 4.02 23.57
N ALA A 59 -9.40 2.79 23.70
CA ALA A 59 -9.71 1.70 22.79
C ALA A 59 -11.22 1.42 22.92
N THR A 60 -12.04 2.23 22.27
CA THR A 60 -13.41 1.91 21.97
C THR A 60 -13.26 0.89 20.86
N SER A 61 -13.32 -0.37 21.25
CA SER A 61 -13.53 -1.48 20.34
C SER A 61 -14.86 -1.24 19.65
N ALA A 62 -14.89 -0.36 18.65
CA ALA A 62 -15.99 -0.26 17.73
C ALA A 62 -16.00 -1.60 17.01
N GLU A 63 -17.03 -2.41 17.29
CA GLU A 63 -17.23 -3.72 16.70
C GLU A 63 -17.33 -3.53 15.18
N THR A 64 -16.26 -3.89 14.46
CA THR A 64 -16.23 -3.77 13.00
C THR A 64 -16.99 -4.95 12.42
N ILE A 65 -18.20 -4.69 11.93
CA ILE A 65 -18.97 -5.69 11.19
C ILE A 65 -18.34 -5.80 9.80
N SER A 66 -17.64 -6.91 9.55
CA SER A 66 -17.15 -7.24 8.21
C SER A 66 -18.32 -7.48 7.27
N GLY A 67 -18.66 -6.49 6.46
CA GLY A 67 -19.65 -6.63 5.38
C GLY A 67 -19.06 -7.43 4.22
N ALA A 68 -19.35 -8.73 4.15
CA ALA A 68 -19.14 -9.48 2.92
C ALA A 68 -20.24 -9.12 1.92
N PRO A 69 -19.92 -8.87 0.63
CA PRO A 69 -20.94 -8.67 -0.38
C PRO A 69 -21.80 -9.93 -0.51
N PRO A 70 -23.14 -9.82 -0.58
CA PRO A 70 -23.99 -10.98 -0.77
C PRO A 70 -23.73 -11.59 -2.14
N GLY A 71 -23.15 -12.79 -2.17
CA GLY A 71 -23.06 -13.60 -3.40
C GLY A 71 -21.70 -14.15 -3.80
N HIS A 72 -20.68 -14.21 -2.92
CA HIS A 72 -19.48 -14.99 -3.23
C HIS A 72 -19.67 -16.45 -2.76
N PRO A 73 -19.96 -17.43 -3.65
CA PRO A 73 -19.96 -18.82 -3.26
C PRO A 73 -18.54 -19.25 -2.85
N PRO A 74 -18.37 -20.13 -1.84
CA PRO A 74 -17.06 -20.67 -1.50
C PRO A 74 -16.47 -21.43 -2.70
N PRO A 75 -15.15 -21.44 -2.90
CA PRO A 75 -14.54 -22.25 -3.94
C PRO A 75 -14.82 -23.72 -3.68
N GLU A 76 -15.44 -24.39 -4.65
CA GLU A 76 -15.61 -25.85 -4.66
C GLU A 76 -14.22 -26.50 -4.65
N ARG A 77 -14.03 -27.45 -3.73
CA ARG A 77 -12.81 -28.27 -3.62
C ARG A 77 -12.99 -29.57 -4.38
#